data_AF-A0A5N9GJ51-F1
#
_entry.id   AF-A0A5N9GJ51-F1
#
_cell.length_a   1.000
_cell.length_b   1.000
_cell.length_c   1.000
_cell.angle_alpha   90.00
_cell.angle_beta   90.00
_cell.angle_gamma   90.00
#
_symmetry.space_group_name_H-M   'P 1'
#
loop_
_entity.id
_entity.type
_entity.pdbx_description
1 polymer ?
#
loop_
_entity_poly.entity_id
_entity_poly.type
_entity_poly.pdbx_seq_one_letter_code
_entity_poly.pdbx_strand_id
1 'polypeptide(L)'
;MADFSPTDKGQEELLKACTVHVHSDGPLLVTGDVQISIPGGDELVAETRVFLCRCGASKNKPFCDGAHKEIGFEDHSESIDSTNAADDGSSPKSTAVTITLFENGPLLLDGVARIECGEPDGQTHRFSRPALCRCGASNNKPFCDGMHNKSGFTARGS
;
A
#
# COMPACT_ATOMS: atom_id res chain seq x y z
N MET A 1 -10.23 33.62 -39.55
CA MET A 1 -10.82 32.26 -39.49
C MET A 1 -9.94 31.48 -38.53
N ALA A 2 -10.37 31.34 -37.28
CA ALA A 2 -9.58 30.66 -36.25
C ALA A 2 -9.77 29.15 -36.44
N ASP A 3 -8.68 28.49 -36.82
CA ASP A 3 -8.58 27.04 -36.96
C ASP A 3 -8.61 26.43 -35.55
N PHE A 4 -9.79 25.98 -35.13
CA PHE A 4 -9.98 25.22 -33.90
C PHE A 4 -9.53 23.78 -34.18
N SER A 5 -8.22 23.56 -34.10
CA SER A 5 -7.67 22.21 -34.03
C SER A 5 -8.16 21.55 -32.73
N PRO A 6 -8.89 20.42 -32.78
CA PRO A 6 -9.29 19.70 -31.58
C PRO A 6 -8.03 19.16 -30.89
N THR A 7 -7.79 19.58 -29.66
CA THR A 7 -6.70 19.08 -28.82
C THR A 7 -6.87 17.57 -28.66
N ASP A 8 -5.93 16.82 -29.21
CA ASP A 8 -5.68 15.40 -29.01
C ASP A 8 -5.44 15.13 -27.51
N LYS A 9 -6.51 15.09 -26.70
CA LYS A 9 -6.51 14.59 -25.32
C LYS A 9 -6.73 13.07 -25.35
N GLY A 10 -5.93 12.36 -26.15
CA GLY A 10 -6.26 11.00 -26.61
C GLY A 10 -5.21 9.94 -26.39
N GLN A 11 -4.10 10.21 -25.69
CA GLN A 11 -3.00 9.23 -25.51
C GLN A 11 -2.35 9.26 -24.11
N GLU A 12 -3.02 9.78 -23.09
CA GLU A 12 -2.64 9.56 -21.69
C GLU A 12 -3.41 8.36 -21.12
N GLU A 13 -3.39 7.26 -21.86
CA GLU A 13 -4.08 6.02 -21.51
C GLU A 13 -3.10 5.07 -20.80
N LEU A 14 -3.42 4.78 -19.54
CA LEU A 14 -3.27 3.45 -18.92
C LEU A 14 -1.86 2.85 -18.73
N LEU A 15 -0.95 3.60 -18.11
CA LEU A 15 -0.01 2.99 -17.17
C LEU A 15 -0.13 3.73 -15.85
N LYS A 16 -1.28 3.60 -15.17
CA LYS A 16 -1.43 4.14 -13.81
C LYS A 16 -0.44 3.40 -12.92
N ALA A 17 0.69 4.04 -12.64
CA ALA A 17 1.63 3.57 -11.64
C ALA A 17 0.85 3.35 -10.34
N CYS A 18 1.06 2.21 -9.70
CA CYS A 18 0.44 1.95 -8.42
C CYS A 18 1.00 2.95 -7.38
N THR A 19 0.10 3.62 -6.69
CA THR A 19 0.44 4.58 -5.63
C THR A 19 -0.19 4.13 -4.32
N VAL A 20 0.62 4.07 -3.28
CA VAL A 20 0.24 3.79 -1.90
C VAL A 20 0.29 5.09 -1.13
N HIS A 21 -0.88 5.67 -0.86
CA HIS A 21 -1.01 6.80 0.03
C HIS A 21 -1.14 6.33 1.47
N VAL A 22 -0.28 6.86 2.32
CA VAL A 22 -0.26 6.57 3.74
C VAL A 22 -0.97 7.71 4.46
N HIS A 23 -2.20 7.47 4.90
CA HIS A 23 -2.94 8.46 5.68
C HIS A 23 -2.47 8.44 7.13
N SER A 24 -1.98 9.56 7.65
CA SER A 24 -1.68 9.74 9.08
C SER A 24 -2.84 9.28 9.95
N ASP A 25 -2.54 8.50 11.00
CA ASP A 25 -3.54 7.91 11.92
C ASP A 25 -4.60 7.02 11.23
N GLY A 26 -4.37 6.69 9.95
CA GLY A 26 -5.36 6.13 9.06
C GLY A 26 -4.89 4.90 8.28
N PRO A 27 -5.69 4.46 7.30
CA PRO A 27 -5.39 3.31 6.47
C PRO A 27 -4.38 3.60 5.36
N LEU A 28 -3.94 2.53 4.69
CA LEU A 28 -3.16 2.60 3.46
C LEU A 28 -4.12 2.61 2.27
N LEU A 29 -4.12 3.69 1.49
CA LEU A 29 -4.89 3.79 0.26
C LEU A 29 -4.00 3.37 -0.92
N VAL A 30 -4.26 2.22 -1.51
CA VAL A 30 -3.56 1.77 -2.72
C VAL A 30 -4.44 2.05 -3.93
N THR A 31 -3.91 2.75 -4.92
CA THR A 31 -4.58 3.08 -6.19
C THR A 31 -3.74 2.64 -7.36
N GLY A 32 -4.34 2.09 -8.42
CA GLY A 32 -3.61 1.62 -9.60
C GLY A 32 -4.20 0.33 -10.14
N ASP A 33 -3.36 -0.61 -10.51
CA ASP A 33 -3.72 -1.98 -10.89
C ASP A 33 -3.29 -2.91 -9.76
N VAL A 34 -4.20 -3.18 -8.81
CA VAL A 34 -3.88 -3.85 -7.55
C VAL A 34 -4.48 -5.25 -7.55
N GLN A 35 -3.65 -6.27 -7.35
CA GLN A 35 -4.08 -7.65 -7.21
C GLN A 35 -3.81 -8.15 -5.80
N ILE A 36 -4.84 -8.40 -5.01
CA ILE A 36 -4.68 -8.96 -3.66
C ILE A 36 -4.67 -10.48 -3.78
N SER A 37 -3.63 -11.12 -3.25
CA SER A 37 -3.46 -12.57 -3.26
C SER A 37 -3.08 -13.09 -1.87
N ILE A 38 -3.38 -14.35 -1.61
CA ILE A 38 -3.04 -15.05 -0.38
C ILE A 38 -2.05 -16.17 -0.74
N PRO A 39 -0.92 -16.32 0.00
CA PRO A 39 0.00 -17.40 -0.25
C PRO A 39 -0.68 -18.75 0.03
N GLY A 40 -0.89 -19.54 -1.02
CA GLY A 40 -1.57 -20.84 -0.95
C GLY A 40 -3.09 -20.80 -1.03
N GLY A 41 -3.69 -19.65 -1.32
CA GLY A 41 -5.13 -19.50 -1.60
C GLY A 41 -5.41 -19.16 -3.06
N ASP A 42 -6.62 -19.48 -3.54
CA ASP A 42 -7.11 -19.14 -4.88
C ASP A 42 -7.71 -17.72 -4.97
N GLU A 43 -7.80 -16.98 -3.87
CA GLU A 43 -8.44 -15.67 -3.87
C GLU A 43 -7.52 -14.61 -4.44
N LEU A 44 -7.83 -14.19 -5.67
CA LEU A 44 -7.22 -13.06 -6.35
C LEU A 44 -8.29 -11.97 -6.49
N VAL A 45 -8.14 -10.87 -5.76
CA VAL A 45 -9.05 -9.71 -5.87
C VAL A 45 -8.33 -8.63 -6.65
N ALA A 46 -8.78 -8.37 -7.88
CA ALA A 46 -8.24 -7.31 -8.72
C ALA A 46 -9.07 -6.04 -8.55
N GLU A 47 -8.48 -5.01 -7.97
CA GLU A 47 -9.13 -3.74 -7.67
C GLU A 47 -8.29 -2.58 -8.18
N THR A 48 -8.95 -1.45 -8.46
CA THR A 48 -8.24 -0.22 -8.85
C THR A 48 -7.96 0.71 -7.68
N ARG A 49 -8.63 0.47 -6.55
CA ARG A 49 -8.54 1.28 -5.34
C ARG A 49 -8.95 0.47 -4.12
N VAL A 50 -8.05 0.32 -3.15
CA VAL A 50 -8.31 -0.39 -1.90
C VAL A 50 -7.81 0.38 -0.69
N PHE A 51 -8.54 0.29 0.41
CA PHE A 51 -8.10 0.80 1.71
C PHE A 51 -7.71 -0.37 2.59
N LEU A 52 -6.42 -0.51 2.89
CA LEU A 52 -5.89 -1.60 3.70
C LEU A 52 -5.74 -1.16 5.15
N CYS A 53 -6.13 -2.05 6.06
CA CYS A 53 -5.96 -1.84 7.48
C CYS A 53 -4.47 -1.83 7.83
N ARG A 54 -4.07 -0.79 8.56
CA ARG A 54 -2.73 -0.61 9.09
C ARG A 54 -2.67 -0.66 10.62
N CYS A 55 -3.80 -0.37 11.27
CA CYS A 55 -3.90 -0.25 12.72
C CYS A 55 -4.05 -1.60 13.45
N GLY A 56 -4.30 -2.70 12.73
CA GLY A 56 -4.52 -4.03 13.30
C GLY A 56 -5.89 -4.25 13.98
N ALA A 57 -6.70 -3.21 14.18
CA ALA A 57 -7.98 -3.30 14.89
C ALA A 57 -9.20 -3.61 13.99
N SER A 58 -9.03 -3.58 12.67
CA SER A 58 -10.13 -3.86 11.73
C SER A 58 -10.77 -5.24 11.96
N LYS A 59 -12.08 -5.33 11.82
CA LYS A 59 -12.85 -6.58 11.81
C LYS A 59 -12.97 -7.17 10.41
N ASN A 60 -12.81 -6.36 9.37
CA ASN A 60 -12.84 -6.75 7.95
C ASN A 60 -11.44 -6.81 7.32
N LYS A 61 -10.44 -7.31 8.06
CA LYS A 61 -9.07 -7.45 7.56
C LYS A 61 -9.08 -8.28 6.26
N PRO A 62 -8.28 -7.92 5.24
CA PRO A 62 -7.22 -6.92 5.23
C PRO A 62 -7.67 -5.47 5.02
N PHE A 63 -8.96 -5.22 4.83
CA PHE A 63 -9.51 -3.90 4.50
C PHE A 63 -9.69 -3.02 5.74
N CYS A 64 -9.71 -1.71 5.56
CA CYS A 64 -10.03 -0.78 6.64
C CYS A 64 -11.56 -0.59 6.77
N ASP A 65 -12.07 -0.70 8.00
CA ASP A 65 -13.49 -0.49 8.34
C ASP A 65 -13.73 0.72 9.25
N GLY A 66 -12.69 1.51 9.53
CA GLY A 66 -12.78 2.69 10.41
C GLY A 66 -12.31 2.46 11.85
N ALA A 67 -12.03 1.23 12.26
CA ALA A 67 -11.58 0.91 13.63
C ALA A 67 -10.37 1.72 14.12
N HIS A 68 -9.51 2.20 13.21
CA HIS A 68 -8.37 3.08 13.55
C HIS A 68 -8.79 4.34 14.33
N LYS A 69 -9.97 4.89 14.05
CA LYS A 69 -10.51 6.06 14.78
C LYS A 69 -10.99 5.67 16.18
N GLU A 70 -11.57 4.48 16.31
CA GLU A 70 -12.13 4.00 17.58
C GLU A 70 -11.04 3.66 18.59
N ILE A 71 -9.91 3.11 18.13
CA ILE A 71 -8.78 2.77 18.99
C ILE A 71 -7.78 3.91 19.20
N GLY A 72 -8.00 5.07 18.57
CA GLY A 72 -7.04 6.19 18.60
C GLY A 72 -5.68 5.78 18.04
N PHE A 73 -5.65 5.15 16.87
CA PHE A 73 -4.39 4.74 16.24
C PHE A 73 -3.56 5.97 15.90
N GLU A 74 -2.41 6.12 16.56
CA GLU A 74 -1.48 7.24 16.34
C GLU A 74 -0.28 6.77 15.49
N ASP A 75 -0.08 7.46 14.37
CA ASP A 75 1.02 7.21 13.46
C ASP A 75 1.50 8.50 12.78
N HIS A 76 2.69 8.95 13.20
CA HIS A 76 3.40 10.10 12.65
C HIS A 76 4.25 9.71 11.44
N SER A 77 3.69 9.00 10.45
CA SER A 77 4.40 8.68 9.20
C SER A 77 4.57 9.93 8.34
N GLU A 78 5.41 10.88 8.77
CA GLU A 78 5.76 12.08 8.02
C GLU A 78 7.10 11.91 7.26
N SER A 79 7.87 10.88 7.59
CA SER A 79 9.13 10.56 6.94
C SER A 79 9.25 9.06 6.65
N ILE A 80 9.76 8.75 5.46
CA ILE A 80 9.87 7.39 4.96
C ILE A 80 11.36 7.06 4.96
N ASP A 81 11.80 6.21 5.88
CA ASP A 81 13.21 5.86 5.97
C ASP A 81 13.60 4.91 4.82
N SER A 82 14.16 5.51 3.75
CA SER A 82 14.56 4.84 2.50
C SER A 82 15.49 3.65 2.70
N THR A 83 16.10 3.50 3.88
CA THR A 83 17.02 2.41 4.22
C THR A 83 16.35 1.03 4.16
N ASN A 84 15.01 0.97 4.31
CA ASN A 84 14.24 -0.29 4.25
C ASN A 84 13.58 -0.55 2.89
N ALA A 85 13.83 0.34 1.91
CA ALA A 85 13.54 0.09 0.51
C ALA A 85 14.57 -0.91 -0.01
N ALA A 86 14.31 -2.21 0.11
CA ALA A 86 15.13 -3.19 -0.58
C ALA A 86 14.95 -2.99 -2.10
N ASP A 87 15.80 -2.16 -2.70
CA ASP A 87 15.92 -2.00 -4.15
C ASP A 87 16.78 -3.14 -4.67
N ASP A 88 16.12 -4.14 -5.27
CA ASP A 88 16.79 -5.25 -5.96
C ASP A 88 17.25 -4.87 -7.38
N GLY A 89 17.26 -3.58 -7.78
CA GLY A 89 17.68 -3.15 -9.12
C GLY A 89 16.87 -3.74 -10.29
N SER A 90 15.83 -4.54 -10.01
CA SER A 90 14.95 -5.14 -11.01
C SER A 90 14.02 -4.07 -11.59
N SER A 91 14.28 -3.67 -12.84
CA SER A 91 13.35 -2.84 -13.61
C SER A 91 11.97 -3.53 -13.66
N PRO A 92 10.88 -2.87 -13.23
CA PRO A 92 9.56 -3.47 -13.29
C PRO A 92 9.16 -3.69 -14.74
N LYS A 93 8.91 -4.94 -15.09
CA LYS A 93 8.31 -5.31 -16.39
C LYS A 93 6.79 -5.10 -16.41
N SER A 94 6.19 -4.69 -15.28
CA SER A 94 4.75 -4.65 -15.07
C SER A 94 4.37 -3.52 -14.12
N THR A 95 3.26 -2.84 -14.41
CA THR A 95 2.64 -1.80 -13.57
C THR A 95 1.59 -2.35 -12.60
N ALA A 96 1.20 -3.61 -12.77
CA ALA A 96 0.37 -4.35 -11.83
C ALA A 96 1.17 -4.60 -10.55
N VAL A 97 0.57 -4.29 -9.40
CA VAL A 97 1.13 -4.57 -8.08
C VAL A 97 0.32 -5.66 -7.42
N THR A 98 0.99 -6.75 -7.06
CA THR A 98 0.38 -7.84 -6.31
C THR A 98 0.60 -7.62 -4.82
N ILE A 99 -0.47 -7.51 -4.04
CA ILE A 99 -0.44 -7.43 -2.59
C ILE A 99 -0.67 -8.81 -2.02
N THR A 100 0.40 -9.42 -1.50
CA THR A 100 0.34 -10.72 -0.82
C THR A 100 0.05 -10.54 0.67
N LEU A 101 -1.04 -11.15 1.14
CA LEU A 101 -1.47 -11.14 2.53
C LEU A 101 -0.83 -12.31 3.29
N PHE A 102 0.17 -12.06 4.13
CA PHE A 102 0.71 -13.13 4.98
C PHE A 102 -0.17 -13.35 6.22
N GLU A 103 -0.46 -14.60 6.59
CA GLU A 103 -1.16 -14.90 7.84
C GLU A 103 -0.34 -14.40 9.04
N ASN A 104 -0.97 -13.62 9.94
CA ASN A 104 -0.31 -12.93 11.06
C ASN A 104 0.91 -12.06 10.66
N GLY A 105 1.07 -11.81 9.37
CA GLY A 105 2.23 -11.15 8.80
C GLY A 105 1.91 -9.81 8.15
N PRO A 106 2.92 -9.21 7.51
CA PRO A 106 2.78 -7.96 6.79
C PRO A 106 2.07 -8.12 5.44
N LEU A 107 1.83 -6.98 4.80
CA LEU A 107 1.36 -6.89 3.42
C LEU A 107 2.58 -6.76 2.53
N LEU A 108 2.87 -7.78 1.71
CA LEU A 108 3.98 -7.70 0.77
C LEU A 108 3.46 -7.18 -0.56
N LEU A 109 3.96 -6.02 -1.00
CA LEU A 109 3.71 -5.54 -2.34
C LEU A 109 4.78 -6.12 -3.25
N ASP A 110 4.37 -6.72 -4.36
CA ASP A 110 5.24 -7.21 -5.42
C ASP A 110 4.95 -6.41 -6.68
N GLY A 111 5.95 -5.67 -7.16
CA GLY A 111 5.82 -4.74 -8.26
C GLY A 111 6.18 -3.32 -7.86
N VAL A 112 6.26 -2.43 -8.86
CA VAL A 112 6.68 -1.06 -8.59
C VAL A 112 5.53 -0.19 -8.16
N ALA A 113 5.60 0.23 -6.89
CA ALA A 113 4.68 1.17 -6.30
C ALA A 113 5.41 2.43 -5.84
N ARG A 114 4.72 3.56 -5.97
CA ARG A 114 5.08 4.81 -5.34
C ARG A 114 4.44 4.85 -3.95
N ILE A 115 5.19 5.09 -2.89
CA ILE A 115 4.61 5.36 -1.56
C ILE A 115 4.69 6.86 -1.30
N GLU A 116 3.54 7.45 -0.95
CA GLU A 116 3.37 8.85 -0.61
C GLU A 116 2.85 8.95 0.83
N CYS A 117 3.49 9.75 1.67
CA CYS A 117 3.10 9.97 3.06
C CYS A 117 2.70 11.43 3.27
N GLY A 118 1.53 11.68 3.87
CA GLY A 118 1.03 13.04 4.11
C GLY A 118 0.25 13.65 2.93
N GLU A 119 0.00 14.97 3.00
CA GLU A 119 -0.56 15.82 1.93
C GLU A 119 0.28 15.70 0.63
N PRO A 120 -0.20 16.14 -0.56
CA PRO A 120 0.42 15.84 -1.87
C PRO A 120 1.88 16.29 -2.10
N ASP A 121 2.51 16.95 -1.12
CA ASP A 121 3.95 17.29 -1.09
C ASP A 121 4.80 16.23 -0.35
N GLY A 122 4.19 15.07 -0.05
CA GLY A 122 4.84 13.97 0.65
C GLY A 122 6.08 13.42 -0.06
N GLN A 123 7.05 12.97 0.73
CA GLN A 123 8.26 12.35 0.21
C GLN A 123 7.87 11.14 -0.66
N THR A 124 8.25 11.17 -1.93
CA THR A 124 7.92 10.14 -2.91
C THR A 124 9.05 9.13 -2.97
N HIS A 125 8.74 7.86 -2.72
CA HIS A 125 9.73 6.79 -2.90
C HIS A 125 9.20 5.68 -3.79
N ARG A 126 10.06 5.19 -4.67
CA ARG A 126 9.78 4.08 -5.57
C ARG A 126 10.35 2.82 -4.95
N PHE A 127 9.51 1.80 -4.80
CA PHE A 127 9.92 0.52 -4.23
C PHE A 127 9.54 -0.58 -5.19
N SER A 128 10.39 -1.60 -5.28
CA SER A 128 10.12 -2.79 -6.09
C SER A 128 9.36 -3.86 -5.30
N ARG A 129 9.61 -4.00 -3.98
CA ARG A 129 8.96 -5.01 -3.14
C ARG A 129 8.80 -4.59 -1.66
N PRO A 130 8.05 -3.51 -1.33
CA PRO A 130 7.96 -3.05 0.06
C PRO A 130 7.03 -3.96 0.90
N ALA A 131 7.46 -4.27 2.12
CA ALA A 131 6.62 -4.94 3.11
C ALA A 131 5.97 -3.89 4.03
N LEU A 132 4.64 -3.75 3.98
CA LEU A 132 3.88 -2.78 4.76
C LEU A 132 3.36 -3.37 6.07
N CYS A 133 3.39 -2.56 7.12
CA CYS A 133 2.87 -2.91 8.43
C CYS A 133 1.34 -3.00 8.41
N ARG A 134 0.82 -4.12 8.91
CA ARG A 134 -0.61 -4.35 9.13
C ARG A 134 -1.00 -4.41 10.61
N CYS A 135 -0.01 -4.56 11.50
CA CYS A 135 -0.25 -4.80 12.93
C CYS A 135 -0.35 -3.53 13.78
N GLY A 136 -0.03 -2.36 13.24
CA GLY A 136 0.00 -1.08 13.98
C GLY A 136 1.20 -0.90 14.91
N ALA A 137 1.91 -1.98 15.28
CA ALA A 137 2.99 -1.94 16.26
C ALA A 137 4.38 -1.63 15.69
N SER A 138 4.54 -1.51 14.38
CA SER A 138 5.84 -1.22 13.78
C SER A 138 6.42 0.11 14.27
N ASN A 139 7.73 0.17 14.49
CA ASN A 139 8.48 1.41 14.74
C ASN A 139 8.94 2.10 13.44
N ASN A 140 8.87 1.40 12.31
CA ASN A 140 9.26 1.89 11.00
C ASN A 140 8.05 1.99 10.05
N LYS A 141 6.89 2.38 10.59
CA LYS A 141 5.66 2.56 9.82
C LYS A 141 5.91 3.60 8.71
N PRO A 142 5.43 3.37 7.47
CA PRO A 142 4.45 2.36 7.05
C PRO A 142 5.00 0.95 6.81
N PHE A 143 6.31 0.71 6.95
CA PHE A 143 6.93 -0.59 6.68
C PHE A 143 6.82 -1.56 7.84
N CYS A 144 7.03 -2.85 7.57
CA CYS A 144 7.10 -3.88 8.60
C CYS A 144 8.55 -4.10 9.08
N ASP A 145 8.78 -4.01 10.39
CA ASP A 145 10.07 -4.32 11.05
C ASP A 145 10.06 -5.65 11.84
N GLY A 146 8.99 -6.45 11.71
CA GLY A 146 8.84 -7.72 12.42
C GLY A 146 8.17 -7.64 13.78
N MET A 147 7.79 -6.44 14.24
CA MET A 147 6.99 -6.23 15.45
C MET A 147 5.76 -7.12 15.56
N HIS A 148 5.10 -7.50 14.45
CA HIS A 148 3.92 -8.37 14.44
C HIS A 148 4.13 -9.71 15.19
N ASN A 149 5.35 -10.24 15.22
CA ASN A 149 5.69 -11.46 15.97
C ASN A 149 5.68 -11.24 17.49
N LYS A 150 5.89 -10.01 17.94
CA LYS A 150 5.97 -9.61 19.35
C LYS A 150 4.66 -8.99 19.86
N SER A 151 3.84 -8.41 18.97
CA SER A 151 2.60 -7.73 19.35
C SER A 151 1.42 -8.68 19.62
N GLY A 152 1.58 -9.99 19.41
CA GLY A 152 0.46 -10.94 19.44
C GLY A 152 -0.56 -10.68 18.33
N PHE A 153 -0.13 -10.06 17.22
CA PHE A 153 -1.01 -9.70 16.12
C PHE A 153 -1.59 -10.95 15.48
N THR A 154 -2.93 -11.00 15.45
CA THR A 154 -3.67 -12.08 14.82
C THR A 154 -4.54 -11.52 13.70
N ALA A 155 -4.28 -12.00 12.49
CA ALA A 155 -5.07 -11.68 11.32
C ALA A 155 -5.10 -12.89 10.41
N ARG A 156 -6.31 -13.32 10.06
CA ARG A 156 -6.50 -14.33 9.04
C ARG A 156 -5.93 -13.81 7.72
N GLY A 157 -5.26 -14.71 7.01
CA GLY A 157 -4.92 -14.50 5.61
C GLY A 157 -6.08 -14.86 4.69
N SER A 158 -7.32 -15.03 5.17
CA SER A 158 -8.48 -15.60 4.49
C SER A 158 -9.79 -14.98 4.94
#